data_AF-A0A3L6S1E7-F1
#
_entry.id   AF-A0A3L6S1E7-F1
#
_cell.length_a   1.000
_cell.length_b   1.000
_cell.length_c   1.000
_cell.angle_alpha   90.00
_cell.angle_beta   90.00
_cell.angle_gamma   90.00
#
_symmetry.space_group_name_H-M   'P 1'
#
loop_
_entity.id
_entity.type
_entity.pdbx_description
1 polymer ?
#
loop_
_entity_poly.entity_id
_entity_poly.type
_entity_poly.pdbx_seq_one_letter_code
_entity_poly.pdbx_strand_id
1 'polypeptide(L)' 'MSGMLSSSATGSRCRLRPDLPLLPCPDCGCHTIVERVVKTDGNGNKGRIFFRCPGGRVRVRVRMGLFG' A
#
# COMPACT_ATOMS: atom_id res chain seq x y z
N MET A 1 7.25 3.55 41.86
CA MET A 1 6.66 4.25 40.71
C MET A 1 7.11 3.50 39.46
N SER A 2 6.37 2.47 39.06
CA SER A 2 6.77 1.58 37.97
C SER A 2 6.05 2.01 36.70
N GLY A 3 6.84 2.27 35.65
CA GLY A 3 6.47 3.05 34.49
C GLY A 3 5.32 2.50 33.65
N MET A 4 4.60 3.44 33.04
CA MET A 4 3.51 3.22 32.10
C MET A 4 4.02 2.44 30.87
N LEU A 5 3.66 1.16 30.76
CA LEU A 5 3.73 0.43 29.50
C LEU A 5 2.53 0.88 28.66
N SER A 6 2.69 2.01 27.96
CA SER A 6 1.79 2.42 26.90
C SER A 6 1.83 1.36 25.80
N SER A 7 0.94 0.36 25.92
CA SER A 7 0.67 -0.62 24.87
C SER A 7 -0.10 0.07 23.77
N SER A 8 0.60 0.86 22.96
CA SER A 8 0.10 1.33 21.68
C SER A 8 0.07 0.14 20.73
N ALA A 9 -0.97 -0.68 20.81
CA ALA A 9 -1.32 -1.64 19.79
C ALA A 9 -1.89 -0.91 18.56
N THR A 10 -1.15 0.05 18.00
CA THR A 10 -1.27 0.36 16.58
C THR A 10 -0.74 -0.89 15.91
N GLY A 11 -1.64 -1.79 15.50
CA GLY A 11 -1.28 -3.05 14.86
C GLY A 11 -0.32 -2.80 13.70
N SER A 12 0.97 -2.89 14.01
CA SER A 12 2.06 -2.92 13.08
C SER A 12 1.80 -4.15 12.24
N ARG A 13 1.11 -3.97 11.12
CA ARG A 13 1.07 -5.01 10.10
C ARG A 13 2.52 -5.14 9.67
N CYS A 14 3.22 -6.10 10.25
CA CYS A 14 4.57 -6.42 9.88
C CYS A 14 4.55 -6.61 8.36
N ARG A 15 5.30 -5.75 7.65
CA ARG A 15 5.43 -5.89 6.21
C ARG A 15 5.97 -7.28 5.93
N LEU A 16 5.37 -7.97 4.97
CA LEU A 16 5.90 -9.26 4.51
C LEU A 16 7.22 -9.06 3.77
N ARG A 17 7.46 -7.84 3.25
CA ARG A 17 8.73 -7.44 2.64
C ARG A 17 9.30 -6.20 3.35
N PRO A 18 9.91 -6.37 4.53
CA PRO A 18 10.47 -5.25 5.28
C PRO A 18 11.64 -4.58 4.53
N ASP A 19 12.42 -5.36 3.78
CA ASP A 19 13.60 -4.93 3.02
C ASP A 19 13.26 -4.16 1.74
N LEU A 20 12.00 -4.20 1.29
CA LEU A 20 11.58 -3.46 0.11
C LEU A 20 11.16 -2.04 0.52
N PRO A 21 11.86 -0.99 0.04
CA PRO A 21 11.49 0.38 0.37
C PRO A 21 10.12 0.73 -0.22
N LEU A 22 9.24 1.30 0.61
CA LEU A 22 7.98 1.85 0.14
C LEU A 22 8.24 3.24 -0.45
N LEU A 23 8.02 3.38 -1.76
CA LEU A 23 8.25 4.61 -2.50
C LEU A 23 7.04 5.56 -2.42
N PRO A 24 7.23 6.85 -2.74
CA PRO A 24 6.11 7.74 -3.03
C PRO A 24 5.24 7.19 -4.16
N CYS A 25 3.92 7.38 -4.06
CA CYS A 25 2.98 6.97 -5.08
C CYS A 25 3.27 7.74 -6.37
N PRO A 26 3.50 7.04 -7.50
CA PRO A 26 3.83 7.70 -8.76
C PRO A 26 2.65 8.50 -9.34
N ASP A 27 1.41 8.20 -8.94
CA ASP A 27 0.21 8.85 -9.47
C ASP A 27 -0.12 10.17 -8.75
N CYS A 28 -0.03 10.19 -7.43
CA CYS A 28 -0.36 11.36 -6.64
C CYS A 28 0.86 12.15 -6.16
N GLY A 29 2.02 11.51 -6.00
CA GLY A 29 3.23 12.12 -5.43
C GLY A 29 3.14 12.48 -3.93
N CYS A 30 1.94 12.54 -3.36
CA CYS A 30 1.70 13.03 -2.00
C CYS A 30 1.79 11.95 -0.92
N HIS A 31 1.63 10.67 -1.26
CA HIS A 31 1.54 9.59 -0.29
C HIS A 31 2.55 8.49 -0.58
N THR A 32 3.15 7.91 0.45
CA THR A 32 3.91 6.67 0.33
C THR A 32 2.97 5.49 0.03
N ILE A 33 3.34 4.65 -0.93
CA ILE A 33 2.58 3.43 -1.25
C ILE A 33 2.54 2.50 -0.04
N VAL A 34 1.44 1.76 0.13
CA VAL A 34 1.29 0.80 1.22
C VAL A 34 1.23 -0.62 0.69
N GLU A 35 1.87 -1.55 1.43
CA GLU A 35 1.80 -2.98 1.19
C GLU A 35 0.42 -3.53 1.62
N ARG A 36 -0.18 -4.39 0.78
CA ARG A 36 -1.40 -5.13 1.11
C ARG A 36 -1.30 -6.56 0.59
N VAL A 37 -2.04 -7.44 1.27
CA VAL A 37 -2.15 -8.84 0.89
C VAL A 37 -3.57 -9.10 0.39
N VAL A 38 -3.69 -9.75 -0.76
CA VAL A 38 -4.98 -10.21 -1.27
C VAL A 38 -5.50 -11.30 -0.34
N LYS A 39 -6.68 -11.06 0.24
CA LYS A 39 -7.31 -12.01 1.18
C LYS A 39 -8.31 -12.94 0.50
N THR A 40 -8.78 -12.59 -0.69
CA THR A 40 -9.85 -13.26 -1.41
C THR A 40 -9.32 -14.36 -2.33
N ASP A 41 -9.96 -15.52 -2.30
CA ASP A 41 -9.61 -16.70 -3.11
C ASP A 41 -10.21 -16.70 -4.52
N GLY A 42 -11.12 -15.78 -4.85
CA GLY A 42 -11.96 -15.86 -6.06
C GLY A 42 -11.23 -15.87 -7.41
N ASN A 43 -9.94 -15.52 -7.46
CA ASN A 43 -9.13 -15.58 -8.69
C ASN A 43 -7.77 -16.25 -8.47
N GLY A 44 -7.64 -17.09 -7.42
CA GLY A 44 -6.37 -17.75 -7.05
C GLY A 44 -5.25 -16.80 -6.63
N ASN A 45 -5.57 -15.53 -6.35
CA ASN A 45 -4.59 -14.49 -6.01
C ASN A 45 -4.37 -14.32 -4.51
N LYS A 46 -5.01 -15.13 -3.65
CA LYS A 46 -4.85 -15.02 -2.20
C LYS A 46 -3.38 -15.15 -1.80
N GLY A 47 -2.98 -14.36 -0.82
CA GLY A 47 -1.61 -14.32 -0.31
C GLY A 47 -0.66 -13.47 -1.17
N ARG A 48 -1.06 -13.05 -2.39
CA ARG A 48 -0.23 -12.16 -3.20
C ARG A 48 -0.17 -10.77 -2.59
N ILE A 49 1.03 -10.19 -2.66
CA ILE A 49 1.31 -8.84 -2.19
C ILE A 49 1.07 -7.85 -3.33
N PHE A 50 0.40 -6.75 -3.03
CA PHE A 50 0.24 -5.63 -3.95
C PHE A 50 0.45 -4.31 -3.23
N PHE A 51 0.95 -3.31 -3.95
CA PHE A 51 1.16 -1.96 -3.45
C PHE A 51 0.07 -1.05 -3.97
N ARG A 52 -0.45 -0.18 -3.11
CA ARG A 52 -1.44 0.82 -3.55
C ARG A 52 -1.25 2.17 -2.88
N CYS A 53 -1.73 3.22 -3.55
CA CYS A 53 -1.90 4.52 -2.93
C CYS A 53 -2.98 4.45 -1.82
N PRO A 54 -2.72 4.98 -0.61
CA PRO A 54 -3.73 5.02 0.44
C PRO A 54 -4.84 6.04 0.14
N GLY A 55 -4.57 7.08 -0.65
CA GLY A 55 -5.52 8.17 -0.95
C GLY A 55 -6.65 7.82 -1.92
N GLY A 56 -6.76 6.57 -2.39
CA GLY A 56 -7.88 6.07 -3.19
C GLY A 56 -8.02 6.64 -4.61
N ARG A 57 -7.35 7.76 -4.94
CA ARG A 57 -7.36 8.35 -6.28
C ARG A 57 -6.28 7.73 -7.15
N VAL A 58 -6.65 6.69 -7.89
CA VAL A 58 -5.87 6.24 -9.05
C VAL A 58 -6.09 7.30 -10.14
N ARG A 59 -5.10 8.17 -10.37
CA ARG A 59 -5.15 9.07 -11.53
C ARG A 59 -4.79 8.23 -12.75
N VAL A 60 -5.77 7.61 -13.37
CA VAL A 60 -5.56 6.95 -14.67
C VAL A 60 -5.13 8.03 -15.65
N ARG A 61 -3.82 8.12 -15.92
CA ARG A 61 -3.29 8.92 -17.01
C ARG A 61 -3.66 8.21 -18.30
N VAL A 62 -4.88 8.44 -18.80
CA VAL A 62 -5.21 8.10 -20.18
C VAL A 62 -4.35 9.01 -21.05
N ARG A 63 -3.29 8.47 -21.65
CA ARG A 63 -2.68 9.10 -22.82
C ARG A 63 -3.75 9.04 -23.91
N MET A 64 -4.52 10.11 -24.10
CA MET A 64 -5.22 10.32 -25.36
C MET A 64 -4.13 10.38 -26.43
N GLY A 65 -3.98 9.30 -27.20
CA GLY A 65 -3.20 9.33 -28.41
C GLY A 65 -3.84 10.32 -29.37
N LEU A 66 -3.08 11.35 -29.75
CA LEU A 66 -3.32 12.10 -30.98
C LEU A 66 -3.16 11.09 -32.12
N PHE A 67 -4.27 10.59 -32.65
CA PHE A 67 -4.29 9.94 -33.96
C PHE A 67 -4.14 11.05 -35.00
N GLY A 68 -3.02 11.04 -35.71
CA GLY A 68 -2.80 11.84 -36.92
C GLY A 68 -3.45 11.20 -38.14
#